data_AF-A0A8J7SKJ0-F1
#
_entry.id   AF-A0A8J7SKJ0-F1
#
_cell.length_a   1.000
_cell.length_b   1.000
_cell.length_c   1.000
_cell.angle_alpha   90.00
_cell.angle_beta   90.00
_cell.angle_gamma   90.00
#
_symmetry.space_group_name_H-M   'P 1'
#
loop_
_entity.id
_entity.type
_entity.pdbx_description
1 polymer ?
#
loop_
_entity_poly.entity_id
_entity_poly.type
_entity_poly.pdbx_seq_one_letter_code
_entity_poly.pdbx_strand_id
1 'polypeptide(L)'
;MKVKHKIETSKLRNAAAVVAVMLGGFSQPLYAVDVDTELLLLVDVSGSVDSSEYDLMMQGYADAFDSASVLSAIQSGAQGAIAVSLVFWSGATQQQVGVDWMLIDDAASAAAFSDAIEASTRPFNGSTAIGSALQYGATAFGTETGQADNGFTSVSQIIDISGDGTDNNTPPDEVSRELNVQAGRDAALASGVDMINGLPIGDEDGVLKTYYEDNVIGGSAGGVDAFAQQTDTFGDVQTSLEAKLISEVGAGAVQSTAIPEPRVAALAGLGMLFILCKRRV
;
A
#
# COMPACT_ATOMS: atom_id res chain seq x y z
N MET A 1 19.18 -17.41 90.91
CA MET A 1 17.72 -17.20 91.03
C MET A 1 17.25 -16.43 89.79
N LYS A 2 16.24 -16.95 89.07
CA LYS A 2 15.44 -16.34 87.97
C LYS A 2 16.06 -16.04 86.58
N VAL A 3 15.95 -17.05 85.71
CA VAL A 3 15.34 -17.10 84.35
C VAL A 3 15.05 -15.77 83.60
N LYS A 4 15.48 -15.67 82.32
CA LYS A 4 14.61 -15.63 81.09
C LYS A 4 15.39 -15.51 79.77
N HIS A 5 15.03 -16.37 78.82
CA HIS A 5 15.37 -16.34 77.38
C HIS A 5 14.92 -15.04 76.69
N LYS A 6 15.64 -14.57 75.65
CA LYS A 6 15.03 -14.16 74.37
C LYS A 6 16.04 -13.98 73.21
N ILE A 7 15.95 -14.89 72.25
CA ILE A 7 15.91 -14.74 70.77
C ILE A 7 17.09 -14.04 70.04
N GLU A 8 17.78 -14.86 69.24
CA GLU A 8 18.67 -14.48 68.14
C GLU A 8 18.01 -13.57 67.10
N THR A 9 18.77 -12.60 66.59
CA THR A 9 18.67 -12.19 65.17
C THR A 9 20.06 -11.76 64.68
N SER A 10 20.78 -12.66 64.01
CA SER A 10 22.01 -12.37 63.29
C SER A 10 21.69 -11.52 62.06
N LYS A 11 22.07 -10.24 62.08
CA LYS A 11 22.01 -9.37 60.90
C LYS A 11 23.09 -9.81 59.89
N LEU A 12 22.69 -10.60 58.90
CA LEU A 12 23.47 -10.88 57.69
C LEU A 12 23.73 -9.57 56.95
N ARG A 13 25.01 -9.21 56.82
CA ARG A 13 25.49 -8.04 56.08
C ARG A 13 25.56 -8.40 54.59
N ASN A 14 24.72 -7.73 53.81
CA ASN A 14 24.87 -7.32 52.41
C ASN A 14 26.00 -7.96 51.59
N ALA A 15 25.62 -8.83 50.65
CA ALA A 15 26.33 -9.02 49.39
C ALA A 15 25.31 -8.86 48.26
N ALA A 16 25.12 -7.63 47.78
CA ALA A 16 24.37 -7.38 46.56
C ALA A 16 25.32 -7.66 45.39
N ALA A 17 25.16 -8.83 44.76
CA ALA A 17 25.76 -9.10 43.46
C ALA A 17 24.97 -8.31 42.41
N VAL A 18 25.57 -7.28 41.83
CA VAL A 18 25.03 -6.62 40.64
C VAL A 18 25.39 -7.51 39.45
N VAL A 19 24.43 -8.32 39.00
CA VAL A 19 24.50 -8.96 37.69
C VAL A 19 24.05 -7.92 36.68
N ALA A 20 25.01 -7.29 36.00
CA ALA A 20 24.72 -6.47 34.82
C ALA A 20 24.31 -7.41 33.69
N VAL A 21 23.00 -7.59 33.49
CA VAL A 21 22.48 -8.24 32.28
C VAL A 21 22.67 -7.24 31.14
N MET A 22 23.72 -7.43 30.36
CA MET A 22 23.87 -6.81 29.04
C MET A 22 22.77 -7.38 28.14
N LEU A 23 21.61 -6.74 28.10
CA LEU A 23 20.62 -6.92 27.04
C LEU A 23 21.21 -6.30 25.77
N GLY A 24 22.18 -6.99 25.16
CA GLY A 24 22.53 -6.76 23.76
C GLY A 24 21.33 -7.21 22.94
N GLY A 25 20.44 -6.26 22.64
CA GLY A 25 19.36 -6.47 21.69
C GLY A 25 19.98 -6.86 20.36
N PHE A 26 19.85 -8.13 20.00
CA PHE A 26 20.01 -8.54 18.62
C PHE A 26 18.88 -7.85 17.85
N SER A 27 19.16 -6.70 17.23
CA SER A 27 18.36 -6.25 16.10
C SER A 27 18.54 -7.31 15.01
N GLN A 28 17.63 -8.29 14.98
CA GLN A 28 17.43 -9.05 13.78
C GLN A 28 17.05 -8.02 12.70
N PRO A 29 17.66 -8.04 11.51
CA PRO A 29 17.10 -7.28 10.40
C PRO A 29 15.64 -7.71 10.27
N LEU A 30 14.72 -6.76 10.38
CA LEU A 30 13.33 -7.01 10.03
C LEU A 30 13.37 -7.20 8.51
N TYR A 31 13.23 -8.44 8.06
CA TYR A 31 13.05 -8.69 6.64
C TYR A 31 11.62 -8.28 6.30
N ALA A 32 11.45 -7.61 5.17
CA ALA A 32 10.14 -7.33 4.61
C ALA A 32 9.36 -8.64 4.42
N VAL A 33 8.05 -8.60 4.66
CA VAL A 33 7.17 -9.75 4.46
C VAL A 33 6.77 -9.81 2.99
N ASP A 34 7.09 -10.92 2.34
CA ASP A 34 6.70 -11.15 0.94
C ASP A 34 5.18 -11.40 0.84
N VAL A 35 4.50 -10.64 0.00
CA VAL A 35 3.05 -10.75 -0.29
C VAL A 35 2.79 -10.78 -1.79
N ASP A 36 1.61 -11.20 -2.22
CA ASP A 36 1.24 -11.23 -3.64
C ASP A 36 0.98 -9.81 -4.17
N THR A 37 0.43 -8.92 -3.34
CA THR A 37 0.06 -7.55 -3.74
C THR A 37 0.29 -6.59 -2.58
N GLU A 38 0.91 -5.45 -2.86
CA GLU A 38 0.74 -4.25 -2.05
C GLU A 38 -0.36 -3.40 -2.68
N LEU A 39 -1.46 -3.22 -1.95
CA LEU A 39 -2.64 -2.48 -2.37
C LEU A 39 -2.75 -1.18 -1.57
N LEU A 40 -2.60 -0.04 -2.25
CA LEU A 40 -2.81 1.27 -1.64
C LEU A 40 -4.18 1.82 -2.03
N LEU A 41 -5.05 2.01 -1.04
CA LEU A 41 -6.35 2.65 -1.21
C LEU A 41 -6.20 4.17 -1.05
N LEU A 42 -6.40 4.93 -2.12
CA LEU A 42 -6.48 6.38 -2.11
C LEU A 42 -7.94 6.81 -2.10
N VAL A 43 -8.46 7.14 -0.92
CA VAL A 43 -9.88 7.46 -0.70
C VAL A 43 -10.12 8.97 -0.70
N ASP A 44 -10.93 9.46 -1.63
CA ASP A 44 -11.31 10.87 -1.70
C ASP A 44 -12.20 11.25 -0.50
N VAL A 45 -11.79 12.29 0.21
CA VAL A 45 -12.56 12.91 1.29
C VAL A 45 -12.81 14.40 1.03
N SER A 46 -12.76 14.83 -0.22
CA SER A 46 -13.02 16.19 -0.67
C SER A 46 -14.45 16.65 -0.31
N GLY A 47 -14.68 17.96 -0.36
CA GLY A 47 -15.87 18.61 0.18
C GLY A 47 -17.17 18.33 -0.61
N SER A 48 -17.10 17.64 -1.75
CA SER A 48 -18.27 17.12 -2.47
C SER A 48 -18.93 15.95 -1.73
N VAL A 49 -18.14 15.13 -1.03
CA VAL A 49 -18.63 14.01 -0.22
C VAL A 49 -19.17 14.52 1.11
N ASP A 50 -20.47 14.35 1.38
CA ASP A 50 -21.07 14.73 2.65
C ASP A 50 -20.77 13.72 3.78
N SER A 51 -21.25 13.98 5.00
CA SER A 51 -20.97 13.09 6.14
C SER A 51 -21.65 11.72 5.99
N SER A 52 -22.87 11.68 5.47
CA SER A 52 -23.60 10.43 5.28
C SER A 52 -23.03 9.59 4.13
N GLU A 53 -22.59 10.24 3.06
CA GLU A 53 -21.88 9.62 1.95
C GLU A 53 -20.53 9.07 2.40
N TYR A 54 -19.77 9.83 3.19
CA TYR A 54 -18.53 9.36 3.81
C TYR A 54 -18.79 8.13 4.69
N ASP A 55 -19.79 8.16 5.57
CA ASP A 55 -20.11 7.04 6.45
C ASP A 55 -20.47 5.77 5.65
N LEU A 56 -21.28 5.91 4.60
CA LEU A 56 -21.62 4.80 3.69
C LEU A 56 -20.39 4.27 2.95
N MET A 57 -19.54 5.16 2.45
CA MET A 57 -18.31 4.78 1.76
C MET A 57 -17.39 3.99 2.69
N MET A 58 -17.09 4.51 3.88
CA MET A 58 -16.17 3.88 4.82
C MET A 58 -16.71 2.54 5.33
N GLN A 59 -18.02 2.43 5.58
CA GLN A 59 -18.64 1.15 5.87
C GLN A 59 -18.50 0.17 4.70
N GLY A 60 -18.72 0.64 3.46
CA GLY A 60 -18.56 -0.19 2.27
C GLY A 60 -17.12 -0.70 2.08
N TYR A 61 -16.12 0.12 2.42
CA TYR A 61 -14.72 -0.32 2.46
C TYR A 61 -14.49 -1.39 3.53
N ALA A 62 -14.93 -1.16 4.76
CA ALA A 62 -14.81 -2.13 5.85
C ALA A 62 -15.46 -3.47 5.51
N ASP A 63 -16.74 -3.43 5.07
CA ASP A 63 -17.52 -4.61 4.71
C ASP A 63 -16.91 -5.40 3.54
N ALA A 64 -16.31 -4.72 2.56
CA ALA A 64 -15.67 -5.38 1.43
C ALA A 64 -14.44 -6.20 1.85
N PHE A 65 -13.62 -5.69 2.80
CA PHE A 65 -12.47 -6.43 3.31
C PHE A 65 -12.88 -7.58 4.25
N ASP A 66 -14.04 -7.49 4.91
CA ASP A 66 -14.63 -8.60 5.68
C ASP A 66 -15.31 -9.67 4.81
N SER A 67 -15.40 -9.45 3.50
CA SER A 67 -16.05 -10.38 2.58
C SER A 67 -15.25 -11.68 2.39
N ALA A 68 -15.93 -12.81 2.58
CA ALA A 68 -15.33 -14.13 2.38
C ALA A 68 -14.89 -14.36 0.91
N SER A 69 -15.51 -13.69 -0.06
CA SER A 69 -15.12 -13.78 -1.47
C SER A 69 -13.79 -13.08 -1.73
N VAL A 70 -13.59 -11.89 -1.15
CA VAL A 70 -12.34 -11.13 -1.20
C VAL A 70 -11.23 -11.88 -0.49
N LEU A 71 -11.48 -12.39 0.72
CA LEU A 71 -10.49 -13.20 1.44
C LEU A 71 -10.11 -14.46 0.64
N SER A 72 -11.08 -15.13 0.02
CA SER A 72 -10.80 -16.29 -0.83
C SER A 72 -9.95 -15.93 -2.05
N ALA A 73 -10.09 -14.72 -2.60
CA ALA A 73 -9.27 -14.24 -3.70
C ALA A 73 -7.83 -13.96 -3.23
N ILE A 74 -7.66 -13.31 -2.08
CA ILE A 74 -6.35 -13.09 -1.42
C ILE A 74 -5.62 -14.42 -1.21
N GLN A 75 -6.29 -15.40 -0.61
CA GLN A 75 -5.71 -16.70 -0.32
C GLN A 75 -5.44 -17.58 -1.55
N SER A 76 -5.89 -17.16 -2.74
CA SER A 76 -5.63 -17.88 -4.00
C SER A 76 -4.28 -17.54 -4.63
N GLY A 77 -3.61 -16.48 -4.14
CA GLY A 77 -2.28 -16.08 -4.56
C GLY A 77 -1.18 -17.06 -4.16
N ALA A 78 0.03 -16.83 -4.65
CA ALA A 78 1.17 -17.71 -4.39
C ALA A 78 1.63 -17.61 -2.94
N GLN A 79 1.59 -16.41 -2.36
CA GLN A 79 1.80 -16.16 -0.94
C GLN A 79 0.52 -16.32 -0.12
N GLY A 80 -0.64 -16.17 -0.76
CA GLY A 80 -1.95 -16.23 -0.11
C GLY A 80 -2.21 -15.04 0.79
N ALA A 81 -1.55 -13.91 0.53
CA ALA A 81 -1.54 -12.74 1.39
C ALA A 81 -1.35 -11.46 0.58
N ILE A 82 -1.92 -10.36 1.08
CA ILE A 82 -1.68 -9.00 0.60
C ILE A 82 -1.21 -8.10 1.73
N ALA A 83 -0.51 -7.02 1.39
CA ALA A 83 -0.36 -5.86 2.27
C ALA A 83 -1.29 -4.77 1.78
N VAL A 84 -2.02 -4.11 2.68
CA VAL A 84 -2.96 -3.05 2.32
C VAL A 84 -2.79 -1.84 3.24
N SER A 85 -2.91 -0.64 2.67
CA SER A 85 -2.95 0.63 3.42
C SER A 85 -4.04 1.53 2.85
N LEU A 86 -4.58 2.40 3.70
CA LEU A 86 -5.57 3.40 3.31
C LEU A 86 -5.04 4.80 3.58
N VAL A 87 -5.10 5.64 2.55
CA VAL A 87 -4.73 7.06 2.59
C VAL A 87 -5.94 7.89 2.17
N PHE A 88 -6.28 8.85 3.01
CA PHE A 88 -7.23 9.89 2.67
C PHE A 88 -6.56 10.98 1.87
N TRP A 89 -7.24 11.48 0.84
CA TRP A 89 -6.79 12.62 0.06
C TRP A 89 -7.90 13.63 -0.22
N SER A 90 -7.52 14.89 -0.41
CA SER A 90 -8.39 15.92 -0.99
C SER A 90 -7.60 16.89 -1.86
N GLY A 91 -7.21 18.06 -1.35
CA GLY A 91 -6.45 19.06 -2.07
C GLY A 91 -4.97 18.71 -2.22
N ALA A 92 -4.21 19.54 -2.94
CA ALA A 92 -2.85 19.25 -3.38
C ALA A 92 -1.81 19.02 -2.26
N THR A 93 -2.15 19.36 -1.01
CA THR A 93 -1.31 19.18 0.19
C THR A 93 -2.05 18.45 1.31
N GLN A 94 -3.20 17.84 0.99
CA GLN A 94 -4.10 17.19 1.93
C GLN A 94 -4.11 15.69 1.64
N GLN A 95 -3.07 15.01 2.10
CA GLN A 95 -2.95 13.56 2.07
C GLN A 95 -2.58 13.10 3.48
N GLN A 96 -3.25 12.07 3.98
CA GLN A 96 -2.98 11.53 5.32
C GLN A 96 -3.22 10.04 5.32
N VAL A 97 -2.27 9.28 5.87
CA VAL A 97 -2.47 7.86 6.17
C VAL A 97 -3.62 7.73 7.17
N GLY A 98 -4.68 7.04 6.74
CA GLY A 98 -5.83 6.70 7.58
C GLY A 98 -5.60 5.37 8.31
N VAL A 99 -5.05 4.39 7.59
CA VAL A 99 -4.64 3.08 8.12
C VAL A 99 -3.25 2.75 7.60
N ASP A 100 -2.31 2.50 8.51
CA ASP A 100 -0.95 2.07 8.18
C ASP A 100 -0.97 0.73 7.41
N TRP A 101 0.14 0.36 6.76
CA TRP A 101 0.25 -0.93 6.07
C TRP A 101 -0.03 -2.10 7.02
N MET A 102 -0.98 -2.95 6.64
CA MET A 102 -1.38 -4.16 7.36
C MET A 102 -1.34 -5.37 6.45
N LEU A 103 -0.87 -6.49 7.00
CA LEU A 103 -0.95 -7.80 6.34
C LEU A 103 -2.39 -8.33 6.43
N ILE A 104 -2.90 -8.88 5.33
CA ILE A 104 -4.12 -9.69 5.31
C ILE A 104 -3.80 -11.05 4.67
N ASP A 105 -3.89 -12.11 5.47
CA ASP A 105 -3.68 -13.51 5.05
C ASP A 105 -4.79 -14.46 5.58
N ASP A 106 -5.64 -13.97 6.47
CA ASP A 106 -6.73 -14.73 7.08
C ASP A 106 -7.93 -13.84 7.46
N ALA A 107 -8.99 -14.46 7.98
CA ALA A 107 -10.20 -13.74 8.37
C ALA A 107 -9.99 -12.82 9.57
N ALA A 108 -9.01 -13.11 10.44
CA ALA A 108 -8.77 -12.30 11.63
C ALA A 108 -8.01 -11.00 11.28
N SER A 109 -7.04 -11.10 10.39
CA SER A 109 -6.30 -9.96 9.83
C SER A 109 -7.18 -9.09 8.93
N ALA A 110 -8.06 -9.70 8.12
CA ALA A 110 -9.08 -8.98 7.36
C ALA A 110 -10.01 -8.15 8.26
N ALA A 111 -10.57 -8.79 9.31
CA ALA A 111 -11.40 -8.09 10.30
C ALA A 111 -10.65 -6.99 11.06
N ALA A 112 -9.37 -7.20 11.36
CA ALA A 112 -8.56 -6.17 12.00
C ALA A 112 -8.34 -4.94 11.09
N PHE A 113 -8.24 -5.14 9.77
CA PHE A 113 -8.15 -4.03 8.82
C PHE A 113 -9.51 -3.32 8.68
N SER A 114 -10.61 -4.07 8.61
CA SER A 114 -11.99 -3.55 8.66
C SER A 114 -12.21 -2.66 9.89
N ASP A 115 -11.89 -3.16 11.09
CA ASP A 115 -11.95 -2.40 12.35
C ASP A 115 -11.10 -1.11 12.30
N ALA A 116 -9.93 -1.15 11.65
CA ALA A 116 -9.05 0.01 11.54
C ALA A 116 -9.61 1.08 10.59
N ILE A 117 -10.27 0.66 9.50
CA ILE A 117 -11.01 1.54 8.58
C ILE A 117 -12.14 2.24 9.34
N GLU A 118 -12.97 1.49 10.09
CA GLU A 118 -14.08 2.06 10.87
C GLU A 118 -13.60 3.00 11.98
N ALA A 119 -12.43 2.74 12.58
CA ALA A 119 -11.84 3.58 13.61
C ALA A 119 -11.18 4.86 13.06
N SER A 120 -10.98 4.95 11.74
CA SER A 120 -10.33 6.10 11.10
C SER A 120 -11.21 7.36 11.15
N THR A 121 -10.59 8.54 11.16
CA THR A 121 -11.30 9.82 11.23
C THR A 121 -11.05 10.64 9.98
N ARG A 122 -12.12 11.09 9.32
CA ARG A 122 -12.06 11.96 8.14
C ARG A 122 -11.19 13.20 8.42
N PRO A 123 -10.03 13.35 7.78
CA PRO A 123 -9.10 14.43 8.12
C PRO A 123 -9.40 15.75 7.38
N PHE A 124 -10.08 15.67 6.23
CA PHE A 124 -10.26 16.80 5.31
C PHE A 124 -11.67 16.84 4.71
N ASN A 125 -11.98 17.97 4.09
CA ASN A 125 -13.18 18.25 3.30
C ASN A 125 -12.91 19.32 2.24
N GLY A 126 -11.70 19.29 1.66
CA GLY A 126 -11.17 20.33 0.78
C GLY A 126 -11.52 20.17 -0.70
N SER A 127 -10.66 20.67 -1.58
CA SER A 127 -10.77 20.49 -3.03
C SER A 127 -10.36 19.07 -3.47
N THR A 128 -10.40 18.79 -4.78
CA THR A 128 -10.10 17.48 -5.37
C THR A 128 -8.83 17.59 -6.22
N ALA A 129 -7.71 17.04 -5.75
CA ALA A 129 -6.39 17.06 -6.39
C ALA A 129 -5.88 15.64 -6.71
N ILE A 130 -6.47 15.00 -7.72
CA ILE A 130 -6.19 13.60 -8.11
C ILE A 130 -4.71 13.44 -8.47
N GLY A 131 -4.16 14.37 -9.25
CA GLY A 131 -2.74 14.29 -9.66
C GLY A 131 -1.78 14.33 -8.48
N SER A 132 -2.11 15.08 -7.41
CA SER A 132 -1.31 15.13 -6.19
C SER A 132 -1.49 13.88 -5.33
N ALA A 133 -2.69 13.31 -5.29
CA ALA A 133 -2.97 12.05 -4.60
C ALA A 133 -2.15 10.90 -5.20
N LEU A 134 -2.11 10.78 -6.53
CA LEU A 134 -1.29 9.78 -7.23
C LEU A 134 0.21 9.93 -6.94
N GLN A 135 0.71 11.17 -6.97
CA GLN A 135 2.11 11.45 -6.63
C GLN A 135 2.45 11.07 -5.18
N TYR A 136 1.55 11.35 -4.24
CA TYR A 136 1.73 10.93 -2.84
C TYR A 136 1.72 9.40 -2.74
N GLY A 137 0.73 8.74 -3.34
CA GLY A 137 0.56 7.29 -3.26
C GLY A 137 1.74 6.50 -3.82
N ALA A 138 2.35 7.00 -4.90
CA ALA A 138 3.57 6.43 -5.47
C ALA A 138 4.74 6.34 -4.49
N THR A 139 4.77 7.19 -3.46
CA THR A 139 5.83 7.19 -2.43
C THR A 139 5.56 6.24 -1.26
N ALA A 140 4.37 5.63 -1.19
CA ALA A 140 3.94 4.83 -0.04
C ALA A 140 4.40 3.36 -0.09
N PHE A 141 4.83 2.87 -1.25
CA PHE A 141 5.31 1.50 -1.44
C PHE A 141 6.72 1.28 -0.87
N GLY A 142 7.14 0.02 -0.83
CA GLY A 142 8.41 -0.39 -0.24
C GLY A 142 9.65 -0.12 -1.10
N THR A 143 10.76 -0.70 -0.66
CA THR A 143 12.08 -0.52 -1.26
C THR A 143 12.21 -1.04 -2.70
N GLU A 144 11.32 -1.92 -3.15
CA GLU A 144 11.22 -2.44 -4.52
C GLU A 144 10.90 -1.34 -5.54
N THR A 145 10.20 -0.29 -5.11
CA THR A 145 9.90 0.91 -5.90
C THR A 145 10.94 2.02 -5.67
N GLY A 146 12.01 1.73 -4.92
CA GLY A 146 13.04 2.69 -4.55
C GLY A 146 12.63 3.67 -3.45
N GLN A 147 11.51 3.42 -2.77
CA GLN A 147 10.99 4.23 -1.67
C GLN A 147 11.49 3.73 -0.31
N ALA A 148 10.97 4.31 0.78
CA ALA A 148 11.28 3.88 2.13
C ALA A 148 10.69 2.50 2.44
N ASP A 149 11.33 1.77 3.35
CA ASP A 149 10.81 0.48 3.82
C ASP A 149 9.46 0.67 4.54
N ASN A 150 8.45 -0.06 4.09
CA ASN A 150 7.11 -0.13 4.68
C ASN A 150 6.86 -1.48 5.39
N GLY A 151 7.85 -2.38 5.43
CA GLY A 151 7.78 -3.69 6.05
C GLY A 151 7.30 -4.82 5.12
N PHE A 152 7.02 -4.53 3.84
CA PHE A 152 6.51 -5.48 2.87
C PHE A 152 7.31 -5.47 1.58
N THR A 153 7.28 -6.59 0.88
CA THR A 153 7.75 -6.70 -0.50
C THR A 153 6.71 -7.43 -1.34
N SER A 154 6.43 -6.98 -2.57
CA SER A 154 5.36 -7.59 -3.37
C SER A 154 5.70 -7.86 -4.84
N VAL A 155 4.90 -8.75 -5.46
CA VAL A 155 4.97 -9.00 -6.90
C VAL A 155 4.37 -7.86 -7.70
N SER A 156 3.32 -7.23 -7.16
CA SER A 156 2.57 -6.16 -7.81
C SER A 156 2.25 -5.03 -6.83
N GLN A 157 2.55 -3.80 -7.23
CA GLN A 157 2.20 -2.57 -6.52
C GLN A 157 0.99 -1.92 -7.19
N ILE A 158 -0.16 -1.91 -6.50
CA ILE A 158 -1.44 -1.43 -7.05
C ILE A 158 -1.94 -0.23 -6.25
N ILE A 159 -2.29 0.85 -6.95
CA ILE A 159 -3.06 1.96 -6.41
C ILE A 159 -4.53 1.79 -6.81
N ASP A 160 -5.43 1.78 -5.84
CA ASP A 160 -6.87 1.93 -6.04
C ASP A 160 -7.28 3.34 -5.62
N ILE A 161 -7.66 4.19 -6.57
CA ILE A 161 -8.12 5.56 -6.29
C ILE A 161 -9.63 5.69 -6.49
N SER A 162 -10.34 6.10 -5.44
CA SER A 162 -11.77 6.38 -5.47
C SER A 162 -12.08 7.87 -5.40
N GLY A 163 -13.23 8.29 -5.92
CA GLY A 163 -13.68 9.69 -5.84
C GLY A 163 -14.98 9.95 -6.62
N ASP A 164 -15.62 11.09 -6.34
CA ASP A 164 -16.94 11.46 -6.88
C ASP A 164 -16.88 12.59 -7.92
N GLY A 165 -15.68 12.94 -8.37
CA GLY A 165 -15.49 14.11 -9.22
C GLY A 165 -14.18 14.13 -10.00
N THR A 166 -14.05 15.17 -10.81
CA THR A 166 -12.84 15.46 -11.60
C THR A 166 -11.92 16.41 -10.84
N ASP A 167 -10.64 16.42 -11.21
CA ASP A 167 -9.66 17.32 -10.59
C ASP A 167 -10.10 18.79 -10.70
N ASN A 168 -10.07 19.48 -9.57
CA ASN A 168 -10.39 20.90 -9.49
C ASN A 168 -9.33 21.72 -8.74
N ASN A 169 -8.22 21.08 -8.36
CA ASN A 169 -7.12 21.70 -7.60
C ASN A 169 -5.75 21.45 -8.23
N THR A 170 -5.68 21.69 -9.54
CA THR A 170 -4.46 21.73 -10.33
C THR A 170 -3.66 23.03 -10.09
N PRO A 171 -2.31 22.98 -9.99
CA PRO A 171 -1.46 24.17 -9.89
C PRO A 171 -1.71 25.18 -11.03
N PRO A 172 -1.63 26.51 -10.77
CA PRO A 172 -1.94 27.53 -11.78
C PRO A 172 -1.03 27.54 -13.02
N ASP A 173 0.15 26.93 -12.92
CA ASP A 173 1.17 26.85 -13.96
C ASP A 173 1.01 25.64 -14.89
N GLU A 174 0.11 24.71 -14.57
CA GLU A 174 -0.21 23.56 -15.41
C GLU A 174 -1.11 23.93 -16.60
N VAL A 175 -0.89 23.25 -17.73
CA VAL A 175 -1.55 23.56 -19.01
C VAL A 175 -3.04 23.19 -18.97
N SER A 176 -3.39 22.08 -18.32
CA SER A 176 -4.78 21.68 -18.06
C SER A 176 -4.86 20.77 -16.84
N ARG A 177 -6.07 20.60 -16.31
CA ARG A 177 -6.33 19.71 -15.16
C ARG A 177 -6.07 18.25 -15.52
N GLU A 178 -6.53 17.84 -16.70
CA GLU A 178 -6.35 16.50 -17.25
C GLU A 178 -4.86 16.17 -17.41
N LEU A 179 -4.07 17.09 -17.98
CA LEU A 179 -2.63 16.90 -18.15
C LEU A 179 -1.90 16.79 -16.81
N ASN A 180 -2.33 17.54 -15.79
CA ASN A 180 -1.78 17.41 -14.43
C ASN A 180 -2.08 16.04 -13.80
N VAL A 181 -3.29 15.52 -13.99
CA VAL A 181 -3.66 14.18 -13.52
C VAL A 181 -2.88 13.09 -14.27
N GLN A 182 -2.80 13.19 -15.60
CA GLN A 182 -2.01 12.28 -16.44
C GLN A 182 -0.53 12.30 -16.04
N ALA A 183 0.03 13.48 -15.76
CA ALA A 183 1.41 13.59 -15.29
C ALA A 183 1.62 12.90 -13.94
N GLY A 184 0.67 13.02 -13.00
CA GLY A 184 0.70 12.31 -11.73
C GLY A 184 0.63 10.79 -11.90
N ARG A 185 -0.28 10.30 -12.75
CA ARG A 185 -0.38 8.88 -13.12
C ARG A 185 0.93 8.38 -13.74
N ASP A 186 1.42 9.05 -14.76
CA ASP A 186 2.60 8.63 -15.52
C ASP A 186 3.86 8.63 -14.62
N ALA A 187 3.96 9.60 -13.71
CA ALA A 187 5.03 9.64 -12.71
C ALA A 187 4.95 8.47 -11.71
N ALA A 188 3.75 8.14 -11.24
CA ALA A 188 3.53 6.99 -10.35
C ALA A 188 3.93 5.67 -11.02
N LEU A 189 3.49 5.43 -12.25
CA LEU A 189 3.89 4.24 -13.02
C LEU A 189 5.40 4.20 -13.27
N ALA A 190 6.01 5.35 -13.62
CA ALA A 190 7.45 5.44 -13.82
C ALA A 190 8.27 5.22 -12.54
N SER A 191 7.65 5.37 -11.36
CA SER A 191 8.29 5.12 -10.06
C SER A 191 8.26 3.66 -9.60
N GLY A 192 7.60 2.78 -10.35
CA GLY A 192 7.52 1.36 -10.04
C GLY A 192 6.15 0.88 -9.59
N VAL A 193 5.11 1.72 -9.60
CA VAL A 193 3.73 1.26 -9.44
C VAL A 193 3.32 0.49 -10.70
N ASP A 194 2.85 -0.75 -10.56
CA ASP A 194 2.49 -1.59 -11.71
C ASP A 194 1.14 -1.20 -12.30
N MET A 195 0.17 -0.87 -11.45
CA MET A 195 -1.21 -0.61 -11.86
C MET A 195 -1.88 0.46 -11.01
N ILE A 196 -2.66 1.32 -11.66
CA ILE A 196 -3.50 2.34 -11.03
C ILE A 196 -4.92 2.12 -11.53
N ASN A 197 -5.83 1.74 -10.65
CA ASN A 197 -7.24 1.50 -10.96
C ASN A 197 -8.14 2.56 -10.35
N GLY A 198 -9.33 2.69 -10.92
CA GLY A 198 -10.31 3.70 -10.52
C GLY A 198 -11.57 3.11 -9.91
N LEU A 199 -12.07 3.73 -8.85
CA LEU A 199 -13.42 3.52 -8.33
C LEU A 199 -14.19 4.85 -8.36
N PRO A 200 -14.65 5.31 -9.54
CA PRO A 200 -15.52 6.48 -9.62
C PRO A 200 -16.87 6.18 -8.95
N ILE A 201 -17.31 7.07 -8.06
CA ILE A 201 -18.55 6.95 -7.28
C ILE A 201 -19.52 8.05 -7.71
N GLY A 202 -20.76 7.68 -8.04
CA GLY A 202 -21.74 8.60 -8.61
C GLY A 202 -21.57 8.80 -10.11
N ASP A 203 -22.39 9.68 -10.68
CA ASP A 203 -22.46 10.01 -12.11
C ASP A 203 -23.03 8.90 -13.03
N GLU A 204 -24.37 8.79 -13.02
CA GLU A 204 -25.13 7.82 -13.84
C GLU A 204 -24.90 7.96 -15.36
N ASP A 205 -24.42 9.12 -15.83
CA ASP A 205 -24.20 9.39 -17.25
C ASP A 205 -22.85 8.84 -17.77
N GLY A 206 -22.00 8.31 -16.89
CA GLY A 206 -20.73 7.64 -17.23
C GLY A 206 -19.59 8.57 -17.67
N VAL A 207 -19.75 9.88 -17.47
CA VAL A 207 -18.74 10.88 -17.82
C VAL A 207 -17.53 10.76 -16.89
N LEU A 208 -17.76 10.52 -15.61
CA LEU A 208 -16.73 10.36 -14.59
C LEU A 208 -15.91 9.08 -14.84
N LYS A 209 -16.57 7.97 -15.19
CA LYS A 209 -15.87 6.75 -15.61
C LYS A 209 -14.94 7.01 -16.78
N THR A 210 -15.44 7.68 -17.81
CA THR A 210 -14.65 8.05 -19.00
C THR A 210 -13.47 8.93 -18.62
N TYR A 211 -13.68 9.90 -17.72
CA TYR A 211 -12.59 10.73 -17.20
C TYR A 211 -11.51 9.92 -16.48
N TYR A 212 -11.90 8.94 -15.65
CA TYR A 212 -10.96 8.04 -14.97
C TYR A 212 -10.18 7.19 -15.98
N GLU A 213 -10.86 6.64 -16.98
CA GLU A 213 -10.26 5.84 -18.05
C GLU A 213 -9.23 6.63 -18.87
N ASP A 214 -9.53 7.89 -19.19
CA ASP A 214 -8.66 8.74 -20.01
C ASP A 214 -7.46 9.30 -19.22
N ASN A 215 -7.65 9.62 -17.92
CA ASN A 215 -6.72 10.48 -17.19
C ASN A 215 -6.08 9.84 -15.95
N VAL A 216 -6.80 8.96 -15.26
CA VAL A 216 -6.44 8.50 -13.91
C VAL A 216 -5.79 7.13 -13.94
N ILE A 217 -6.43 6.16 -14.60
CA ILE A 217 -5.98 4.77 -14.58
C ILE A 217 -4.82 4.53 -15.56
N GLY A 218 -4.01 3.52 -15.28
CA GLY A 218 -2.95 3.07 -16.18
C GLY A 218 -2.10 1.95 -15.61
N GLY A 219 -1.25 1.37 -16.46
CA GLY A 219 -0.42 0.22 -16.10
C GLY A 219 -1.12 -1.12 -16.26
N SER A 220 -0.44 -2.18 -15.86
CA SER A 220 -0.93 -3.56 -15.88
C SER A 220 -0.16 -4.43 -14.90
N ALA A 221 -0.81 -5.45 -14.36
CA ALA A 221 -0.22 -6.43 -13.44
C ALA A 221 -0.83 -7.79 -13.75
N GLY A 222 -0.02 -8.86 -13.69
CA GLY A 222 -0.49 -10.23 -13.92
C GLY A 222 -1.15 -10.49 -15.28
N GLY A 223 -0.95 -9.62 -16.28
CA GLY A 223 -1.62 -9.70 -17.58
C GLY A 223 -3.04 -9.11 -17.61
N VAL A 224 -3.44 -8.38 -16.56
CA VAL A 224 -4.66 -7.58 -16.50
C VAL A 224 -4.28 -6.11 -16.69
N ASP A 225 -4.98 -5.41 -17.57
CA ASP A 225 -4.81 -3.96 -17.76
C ASP A 225 -5.60 -3.20 -16.70
N ALA A 226 -5.12 -2.00 -16.36
CA ALA A 226 -5.83 -1.11 -15.45
C ALA A 226 -7.27 -0.81 -15.91
N PHE A 227 -8.17 -0.66 -14.94
CA PHE A 227 -9.59 -0.48 -15.19
C PHE A 227 -10.27 0.47 -14.19
N ALA A 228 -11.41 1.01 -14.58
CA ALA A 228 -12.29 1.80 -13.73
C ALA A 228 -13.61 1.04 -13.47
N GLN A 229 -13.91 0.76 -12.20
CA GLN A 229 -15.15 0.13 -11.75
C GLN A 229 -16.13 1.22 -11.31
N GLN A 230 -17.13 1.47 -12.15
CA GLN A 230 -18.20 2.42 -11.83
C GLN A 230 -19.00 1.97 -10.60
N THR A 231 -19.31 2.91 -9.73
CA THR A 231 -20.16 2.73 -8.56
C THR A 231 -21.28 3.77 -8.61
N ASP A 232 -22.53 3.35 -8.72
CA ASP A 232 -23.64 4.27 -8.99
C ASP A 232 -23.93 5.20 -7.80
N THR A 233 -23.87 4.66 -6.57
CA THR A 233 -24.07 5.44 -5.35
C THR A 233 -23.06 5.07 -4.27
N PHE A 234 -22.88 5.93 -3.27
CA PHE A 234 -22.05 5.62 -2.09
C PHE A 234 -22.52 4.37 -1.34
N GLY A 235 -23.82 4.02 -1.41
CA GLY A 235 -24.35 2.79 -0.83
C GLY A 235 -23.94 1.51 -1.59
N ASP A 236 -23.47 1.63 -2.82
CA ASP A 236 -23.05 0.50 -3.66
C ASP A 236 -21.54 0.22 -3.56
N VAL A 237 -20.79 1.04 -2.80
CA VAL A 237 -19.32 0.94 -2.65
C VAL A 237 -18.90 -0.47 -2.26
N GLN A 238 -19.58 -1.11 -1.30
CA GLN A 238 -19.26 -2.48 -0.91
C GLN A 238 -19.26 -3.43 -2.12
N THR A 239 -20.37 -3.47 -2.88
CA THR A 239 -20.54 -4.44 -3.96
C THR A 239 -19.55 -4.18 -5.11
N SER A 240 -19.35 -2.91 -5.47
CA SER A 240 -18.41 -2.52 -6.52
C SER A 240 -16.96 -2.79 -6.09
N LEU A 241 -16.60 -2.47 -4.86
CA LEU A 241 -15.27 -2.66 -4.32
C LEU A 241 -14.94 -4.14 -4.17
N GLU A 242 -15.86 -4.99 -3.70
CA GLU A 242 -15.63 -6.44 -3.64
C GLU A 242 -15.27 -7.02 -5.03
N ALA A 243 -16.04 -6.65 -6.07
CA ALA A 243 -15.76 -7.11 -7.44
C ALA A 243 -14.41 -6.60 -7.97
N LYS A 244 -14.06 -5.36 -7.61
CA LYS A 244 -12.79 -4.73 -7.96
C LYS A 244 -11.61 -5.41 -7.25
N LEU A 245 -11.66 -5.55 -5.93
CA LEU A 245 -10.63 -6.20 -5.11
C LEU A 245 -10.35 -7.62 -5.57
N ILE A 246 -11.38 -8.41 -5.89
CA ILE A 246 -11.21 -9.77 -6.44
C ILE A 246 -10.39 -9.75 -7.74
N SER A 247 -10.60 -8.74 -8.60
CA SER A 247 -9.89 -8.60 -9.86
C SER A 247 -8.44 -8.10 -9.66
N GLU A 248 -8.24 -7.14 -8.77
CA GLU A 248 -6.92 -6.55 -8.47
C GLU A 248 -5.98 -7.53 -7.77
N VAL A 249 -6.46 -8.18 -6.70
CA VAL A 249 -5.69 -9.19 -5.99
C VAL A 249 -5.46 -10.41 -6.86
N GLY A 250 -6.42 -10.75 -7.72
CA GLY A 250 -6.26 -11.77 -8.75
C GLY A 250 -5.15 -11.43 -9.76
N ALA A 251 -4.98 -10.15 -10.11
CA ALA A 251 -3.88 -9.69 -10.96
C ALA A 251 -2.52 -9.85 -10.26
N GLY A 252 -2.42 -9.50 -8.97
CA GLY A 252 -1.18 -9.69 -8.21
C GLY A 252 -0.84 -11.16 -7.89
N ALA A 253 -1.84 -12.04 -7.81
CA ALA A 253 -1.67 -13.47 -7.64
C ALA A 253 -0.94 -14.16 -8.82
N VAL A 254 -0.94 -13.55 -10.01
CA VAL A 254 -0.24 -14.09 -11.18
C VAL A 254 1.23 -13.66 -11.09
N GLN A 255 2.13 -14.62 -10.83
CA GLN A 255 3.55 -14.34 -10.86
C GLN A 255 3.95 -13.73 -12.21
N SER A 256 4.47 -12.50 -12.17
CA SER A 256 5.13 -11.89 -13.32
C SER A 256 6.20 -12.87 -13.80
N THR A 257 6.05 -13.41 -15.02
CA THR A 257 7.09 -14.20 -15.66
C THR A 257 8.23 -13.26 -16.03
N ALA A 258 9.01 -12.85 -15.03
CA ALA A 258 10.18 -12.03 -15.23
C ALA A 258 11.05 -12.72 -16.28
N ILE A 259 11.25 -12.05 -17.42
CA ILE A 259 12.25 -12.45 -18.40
C ILE A 259 13.57 -12.42 -17.63
N PRO A 260 14.30 -13.56 -17.49
CA PRO A 260 15.56 -13.54 -16.79
C PRO A 260 16.47 -12.52 -17.49
N GLU A 261 16.96 -11.52 -16.76
CA GLU A 261 17.95 -10.60 -17.30
C GLU A 261 19.08 -11.43 -17.94
N PRO A 262 19.55 -11.08 -19.15
CA PRO A 262 20.69 -11.75 -19.73
C PRO A 262 21.87 -11.52 -18.79
N ARG A 263 22.27 -12.56 -18.04
CA ARG A 263 23.42 -12.55 -17.16
C ARG A 263 24.64 -12.04 -17.96
N VAL A 264 25.04 -10.78 -17.74
CA VAL A 264 26.21 -10.16 -18.37
C VAL A 264 27.54 -10.78 -17.86
N ALA A 265 27.47 -11.82 -17.02
CA ALA A 265 28.63 -12.55 -16.48
C ALA A 265 29.51 -13.27 -17.53
N ALA A 266 29.16 -13.28 -18.82
CA ALA A 266 29.97 -13.93 -19.85
C ALA A 266 30.90 -12.99 -20.66
N LEU A 267 30.85 -11.66 -20.49
CA LEU A 267 31.70 -10.72 -21.26
C LEU A 267 32.93 -10.16 -20.52
N ALA A 268 33.26 -10.67 -19.33
CA ALA A 268 34.52 -10.32 -18.66
C ALA A 268 35.69 -11.26 -19.01
N GLY A 269 35.45 -12.37 -19.72
CA GLY A 269 36.47 -13.42 -19.99
C GLY A 269 37.25 -13.28 -21.30
N LEU A 270 36.82 -12.45 -22.25
CA LEU A 270 37.43 -12.37 -23.59
C LEU A 270 38.44 -11.22 -23.77
N GLY A 271 38.55 -10.32 -22.81
CA GLY A 271 39.47 -9.16 -22.87
C GLY A 271 40.91 -9.42 -22.43
N MET A 272 41.22 -10.54 -21.75
CA MET A 272 42.56 -10.80 -21.20
C MET A 272 43.43 -11.79 -21.99
N LEU A 273 43.01 -12.24 -23.18
CA LEU A 273 43.82 -13.17 -23.99
C LEU A 273 44.73 -12.50 -25.04
N PHE A 274 44.71 -11.17 -25.19
CA PHE A 274 45.47 -10.47 -26.25
C PHE A 274 46.74 -9.71 -25.79
N ILE A 275 47.15 -9.79 -24.52
CA ILE A 275 48.33 -9.05 -24.01
C ILE A 275 49.58 -9.94 -23.80
N LEU A 276 49.57 -11.23 -24.14
CA LEU A 276 50.72 -12.13 -23.86
C LEU A 276 51.59 -12.58 -25.05
N CYS A 277 51.41 -12.03 -26.25
CA CYS A 277 52.31 -12.33 -27.38
C CYS A 277 52.85 -11.06 -28.06
N LYS A 278 53.74 -10.34 -27.37
CA LYS A 278 54.73 -9.49 -28.07
C LYS A 278 56.00 -9.31 -27.23
N ARG A 279 56.89 -10.31 -27.27
CA ARG A 279 58.33 -10.12 -27.03
C ARG A 279 59.16 -11.28 -27.59
N ARG A 280 60.23 -10.94 -28.33
CA ARG A 280 61.19 -11.75 -29.11
C ARG A 280 60.71 -12.00 -30.55
N VAL A 281 61.39 -11.59 -31.61
CA VAL A 281 62.81 -11.29 -31.87
C VAL A 281 62.96 -9.93 -32.55
#